data_AF-A0A1C4Q0D9-F1
#
_entry.id   AF-A0A1C4Q0D9-F1
#
_cell.length_a   1.000
_cell.length_b   1.000
_cell.length_c   1.000
_cell.angle_alpha   90.00
_cell.angle_beta   90.00
_cell.angle_gamma   90.00
#
_symmetry.space_group_name_H-M   'P 1'
#
loop_
_entity.id
_entity.type
_entity.pdbx_description
1 polymer ?
#
loop_
_entity_poly.entity_id
_entity_poly.type
_entity_poly.pdbx_seq_one_letter_code
_entity_poly.pdbx_strand_id
1 'polypeptide(L)'
;MTVRQPIAPSRSRSGPSGSGVGHVTERHHDHFTVVGNHLAQHPDLSLVAIGLATHIQSLPQGSPVGIKAIAARFPEGEIRIAAALRELEAHGYLARRKERLPSGRVVTRTFSYNKPRAATPNTPATAPTAVPEPRPDPGTVPVSVPAPAPTTAPGAPPVSAPRSPAADLLCGLRALDSRLLLSERDVLRLVPAVQEWLARGVPAGAVQRAVTAGLPDDPIRHPAGFLARRLA
;
A
#
# COMPACT_ATOMS: atom_id res chain seq x y z
N MET A 1 -16.60 74.85 31.88
CA MET A 1 -17.10 73.49 32.15
C MET A 1 -17.17 72.75 30.83
N THR A 2 -16.21 71.86 30.56
CA THR A 2 -16.15 71.11 29.29
C THR A 2 -16.31 69.64 29.61
N VAL A 3 -17.45 69.08 29.22
CA VAL A 3 -17.84 67.70 29.47
C VAL A 3 -16.98 66.78 28.61
N ARG A 4 -16.20 65.93 29.28
CA ARG A 4 -15.36 64.89 28.66
C ARG A 4 -16.29 63.77 28.16
N GLN A 5 -16.36 63.59 26.85
CA GLN A 5 -17.08 62.48 26.22
C GLN A 5 -16.51 61.13 26.70
N PRO A 6 -17.37 60.11 26.98
CA PRO A 6 -16.90 58.79 27.34
C PRO A 6 -16.36 58.07 26.10
N ILE A 7 -15.15 57.54 26.27
CA ILE A 7 -14.42 56.70 25.33
C ILE A 7 -15.26 55.48 24.98
N ALA A 8 -15.45 55.22 23.68
CA ALA A 8 -16.09 54.01 23.18
C ALA A 8 -15.41 52.75 23.76
N PRO A 9 -16.13 51.71 24.19
CA PRO A 9 -15.51 50.52 24.72
C PRO A 9 -14.68 49.83 23.63
N SER A 10 -13.47 49.43 23.99
CA SER A 10 -12.58 48.61 23.18
C SER A 10 -13.32 47.39 22.64
N ARG A 11 -13.27 47.15 21.33
CA ARG A 11 -13.81 45.94 20.69
C ARG A 11 -13.34 44.71 21.48
N SER A 12 -14.28 43.90 21.93
CA SER A 12 -13.97 42.56 22.43
C SER A 12 -13.22 41.81 21.33
N ARG A 13 -12.01 41.33 21.62
CA ARG A 13 -11.41 40.25 20.82
C ARG A 13 -12.27 39.01 21.06
N SER A 14 -13.24 38.81 20.18
CA SER A 14 -13.85 37.49 20.02
C SER A 14 -12.73 36.54 19.58
N GLY A 15 -12.15 35.80 20.52
CA GLY A 15 -11.33 34.64 20.19
C GLY A 15 -12.15 33.65 19.37
N PRO A 16 -11.52 32.76 18.58
CA PRO A 16 -12.26 31.78 17.79
C PRO A 16 -13.13 30.95 18.74
N SER A 17 -14.44 31.18 18.69
CA SER A 17 -15.43 30.31 19.33
C SER A 17 -15.13 28.90 18.86
N GLY A 18 -14.94 27.96 19.78
CA GLY A 18 -14.63 26.55 19.50
C GLY A 18 -15.76 25.88 18.73
N SER A 19 -15.86 26.18 17.44
CA SER A 19 -16.82 25.61 16.50
C SER A 19 -16.12 24.48 15.76
N GLY A 20 -16.68 23.28 15.88
CA GLY A 20 -16.11 22.07 15.29
C GLY A 20 -16.55 20.83 16.02
N VAL A 21 -16.18 19.68 15.48
CA VAL A 21 -16.46 18.38 16.09
C VAL A 21 -15.48 18.17 17.25
N GLY A 22 -15.99 18.08 18.47
CA GLY A 22 -15.24 17.55 19.61
C GLY A 22 -15.23 16.03 19.54
N HIS A 23 -14.05 15.42 19.59
CA HIS A 23 -13.93 13.96 19.60
C HIS A 23 -13.84 13.46 21.04
N VAL A 24 -14.80 12.63 21.44
CA VAL A 24 -14.65 11.73 22.59
C VAL A 24 -14.23 10.38 22.03
N THR A 25 -13.04 9.90 22.40
CA THR A 25 -12.47 8.67 21.84
C THR A 25 -12.49 7.57 22.88
N GLU A 26 -13.21 6.49 22.58
CA GLU A 26 -13.12 5.23 23.30
C GLU A 26 -12.26 4.25 22.50
N ARG A 27 -11.46 3.45 23.20
CA ARG A 27 -10.59 2.48 22.55
C ARG A 27 -11.37 1.21 22.23
N HIS A 28 -11.52 0.90 20.95
CA HIS A 28 -12.02 -0.40 20.51
C HIS A 28 -10.90 -1.44 20.55
N HIS A 29 -11.21 -2.64 21.04
CA HIS A 29 -10.26 -3.75 21.18
C HIS A 29 -10.55 -4.90 20.20
N ASP A 30 -11.80 -5.02 19.74
CA ASP A 30 -12.29 -6.03 18.82
C ASP A 30 -13.36 -5.45 17.88
N HIS A 31 -13.79 -6.26 16.90
CA HIS A 31 -14.90 -5.96 15.98
C HIS A 31 -14.85 -4.59 15.28
N PHE A 32 -13.66 -4.08 15.00
CA PHE A 32 -13.46 -2.83 14.27
C PHE A 32 -12.75 -3.06 12.94
N THR A 33 -12.95 -2.14 11.99
CA THR A 33 -12.25 -2.11 10.71
C THR A 33 -11.45 -0.81 10.63
N VAL A 34 -10.16 -0.92 10.32
CA VAL A 34 -9.30 0.25 10.13
C VAL A 34 -9.51 0.79 8.72
N VAL A 35 -10.02 2.00 8.62
CA VAL A 35 -10.20 2.72 7.35
C VAL A 35 -9.15 3.82 7.25
N GLY A 36 -8.46 3.90 6.10
CA GLY A 36 -7.48 4.96 5.85
C GLY A 36 -8.15 6.30 5.55
N ASN A 37 -7.54 7.40 6.01
CA ASN A 37 -8.05 8.75 5.75
C ASN A 37 -8.13 9.09 4.26
N HIS A 38 -7.28 8.47 3.42
CA HIS A 38 -7.36 8.64 1.95
C HIS A 38 -8.69 8.16 1.36
N LEU A 39 -9.38 7.23 2.04
CA LEU A 39 -10.73 6.80 1.66
C LEU A 39 -11.78 7.63 2.41
N ALA A 40 -11.64 7.77 3.73
CA ALA A 40 -12.64 8.47 4.55
C ALA A 40 -12.80 9.96 4.22
N GLN A 41 -11.75 10.58 3.67
CA GLN A 41 -11.71 11.99 3.29
C GLN A 41 -11.43 12.16 1.79
N HIS A 42 -11.80 11.16 0.98
CA HIS A 42 -11.52 11.20 -0.46
C HIS A 42 -12.27 12.37 -1.11
N PRO A 43 -11.59 13.27 -1.86
CA PRO A 43 -12.22 14.48 -2.39
C PRO A 43 -13.23 14.21 -3.51
N ASP A 44 -12.96 13.20 -4.34
CA ASP A 44 -13.75 12.94 -5.55
C ASP A 44 -14.77 11.79 -5.42
N LEU A 45 -14.79 11.09 -4.27
CA LEU A 45 -15.74 10.00 -4.06
C LEU A 45 -17.01 10.55 -3.42
N SER A 46 -18.16 10.03 -3.83
CA SER A 46 -19.39 10.29 -3.11
C SER A 46 -19.36 9.70 -1.70
N LEU A 47 -20.08 10.31 -0.75
CA LEU A 47 -20.25 9.74 0.61
C LEU A 47 -20.82 8.33 0.58
N VAL A 48 -21.65 8.03 -0.42
CA VAL A 48 -22.19 6.68 -0.64
C VAL A 48 -21.09 5.72 -1.05
N ALA A 49 -20.19 6.10 -1.96
CA ALA A 49 -19.01 5.28 -2.29
C ALA A 49 -18.09 5.08 -1.07
N ILE A 50 -17.82 6.12 -0.28
CA ILE A 50 -17.02 6.01 0.95
C ILE A 50 -17.67 5.06 1.97
N GLY A 51 -18.99 5.18 2.16
CA GLY A 51 -19.78 4.31 3.02
C GLY A 51 -19.76 2.85 2.54
N LEU A 52 -19.97 2.63 1.23
CA LEU A 52 -19.89 1.29 0.64
C LEU A 52 -18.50 0.68 0.79
N ALA A 53 -17.43 1.44 0.54
CA ALA A 53 -16.07 0.93 0.70
C ALA A 53 -15.76 0.56 2.16
N THR A 54 -16.24 1.36 3.10
CA THR A 54 -16.11 1.08 4.54
C THR A 54 -16.87 -0.19 4.92
N HIS A 55 -18.10 -0.34 4.41
CA HIS A 55 -18.89 -1.55 4.63
C HIS A 55 -18.23 -2.79 4.02
N ILE A 56 -17.75 -2.71 2.77
CA ILE A 56 -17.12 -3.84 2.08
C ILE A 56 -15.86 -4.30 2.83
N GLN A 57 -15.06 -3.37 3.38
CA GLN A 57 -13.85 -3.71 4.14
C GLN A 57 -14.15 -4.40 5.48
N SER A 58 -15.34 -4.20 6.05
CA SER A 58 -15.72 -4.87 7.30
C SER A 58 -16.33 -6.25 7.10
N LEU A 59 -16.59 -6.65 5.84
CA LEU A 59 -17.16 -7.95 5.53
C LEU A 59 -16.12 -9.08 5.60
N PRO A 60 -16.52 -10.29 6.04
CA PRO A 60 -15.69 -11.48 5.89
C PRO A 60 -15.36 -11.78 4.42
N GLN A 61 -14.21 -12.42 4.20
CA GLN A 61 -13.83 -12.87 2.87
C GLN A 61 -14.90 -13.77 2.25
N GLY A 62 -15.22 -13.55 0.97
CA GLY A 62 -16.23 -14.32 0.24
C GLY A 62 -17.66 -13.78 0.37
N SER A 63 -17.89 -12.73 1.16
CA SER A 63 -19.19 -12.07 1.24
C SER A 63 -19.64 -11.55 -0.14
N PRO A 64 -20.94 -11.65 -0.48
CA PRO A 64 -21.44 -11.23 -1.78
C PRO A 64 -21.48 -9.69 -1.88
N VAL A 65 -20.65 -9.14 -2.77
CA VAL A 65 -20.57 -7.68 -3.06
C VAL A 65 -21.17 -7.41 -4.45
N GLY A 66 -22.48 -7.64 -4.56
CA GLY A 66 -23.27 -7.36 -5.77
C GLY A 66 -24.29 -6.26 -5.54
N ILE A 67 -24.73 -5.57 -6.60
CA ILE A 67 -25.67 -4.44 -6.50
C ILE A 67 -26.93 -4.85 -5.72
N LYS A 68 -27.58 -5.95 -6.11
CA LYS A 68 -28.78 -6.47 -5.42
C LYS A 68 -28.51 -6.91 -3.98
N ALA A 69 -27.37 -7.55 -3.73
CA ALA A 69 -27.00 -8.02 -2.40
C ALA A 69 -26.79 -6.84 -1.42
N ILE A 70 -26.20 -5.75 -1.89
CA ILE A 70 -26.02 -4.53 -1.11
C ILE A 70 -27.37 -3.80 -0.97
N ALA A 71 -28.13 -3.63 -2.05
CA ALA A 71 -29.42 -2.94 -2.04
C ALA A 71 -30.45 -3.59 -1.11
N ALA A 72 -30.35 -4.91 -0.89
CA ALA A 72 -31.19 -5.62 0.07
C ALA A 72 -30.94 -5.22 1.54
N ARG A 73 -29.80 -4.58 1.86
CA ARG A 73 -29.38 -4.25 3.24
C ARG A 73 -29.47 -2.77 3.58
N PHE A 74 -29.64 -1.91 2.57
CA PHE A 74 -29.44 -0.48 2.69
C PHE A 74 -30.60 0.29 2.04
N PRO A 75 -30.94 1.49 2.53
CA PRO A 75 -32.03 2.30 1.96
C PRO A 75 -31.69 2.89 0.58
N GLU A 76 -30.43 2.83 0.14
CA GLU A 76 -30.00 3.31 -1.17
C GLU A 76 -30.51 2.43 -2.31
N GLY A 77 -31.03 3.06 -3.37
CA GLY A 77 -31.49 2.36 -4.57
C GLY A 77 -30.35 1.72 -5.37
N GLU A 78 -30.69 0.67 -6.13
CA GLU A 78 -29.74 -0.11 -6.94
C GLU A 78 -28.89 0.75 -7.89
N ILE A 79 -29.48 1.79 -8.50
CA ILE A 79 -28.78 2.69 -9.43
C ILE A 79 -27.65 3.44 -8.70
N ARG A 80 -27.93 3.95 -7.48
CA ARG A 80 -26.97 4.69 -6.68
C ARG A 80 -25.84 3.79 -6.18
N ILE A 81 -26.18 2.58 -5.73
CA ILE A 81 -25.20 1.55 -5.37
C ILE A 81 -24.33 1.19 -6.57
N ALA A 82 -24.92 1.01 -7.75
CA ALA A 82 -24.16 0.70 -8.96
C ALA A 82 -23.21 1.85 -9.34
N ALA A 83 -23.64 3.10 -9.20
CA ALA A 83 -22.79 4.28 -9.42
C ALA A 83 -21.62 4.33 -8.44
N ALA A 84 -21.90 4.17 -7.15
CA ALA A 84 -20.88 4.14 -6.11
C ALA A 84 -19.85 3.02 -6.33
N LEU A 85 -20.28 1.82 -6.72
CA LEU A 85 -19.35 0.74 -7.05
C LEU A 85 -18.47 1.07 -8.27
N ARG A 86 -18.97 1.78 -9.27
CA ARG A 86 -18.17 2.25 -10.41
C ARG A 86 -17.17 3.32 -10.01
N GLU A 87 -17.53 4.25 -9.12
CA GLU A 87 -16.61 5.22 -8.55
C GLU A 87 -15.45 4.50 -7.83
N LEU A 88 -15.76 3.51 -6.99
CA LEU A 88 -14.74 2.73 -6.30
C LEU A 88 -13.82 1.96 -7.25
N GLU A 89 -14.33 1.46 -8.37
CA GLU A 89 -13.52 0.83 -9.41
C GLU A 89 -12.62 1.85 -10.12
N ALA A 90 -13.16 3.00 -10.49
CA ALA A 90 -12.42 4.07 -11.16
C ALA A 90 -11.26 4.60 -10.31
N HIS A 91 -11.47 4.73 -9.00
CA HIS A 91 -10.47 5.19 -8.04
C HIS A 91 -9.60 4.05 -7.47
N GLY A 92 -9.76 2.81 -7.96
CA GLY A 92 -8.88 1.69 -7.63
C GLY A 92 -9.08 1.07 -6.23
N TYR A 93 -10.21 1.37 -5.57
CA TYR A 93 -10.63 0.74 -4.31
C TYR A 93 -11.32 -0.61 -4.51
N LEU A 94 -11.83 -0.86 -5.72
CA LEU A 94 -12.50 -2.09 -6.09
C LEU A 94 -11.99 -2.59 -7.44
N ALA A 95 -11.93 -3.91 -7.63
CA ALA A 95 -11.71 -4.51 -8.94
C ALA A 95 -12.59 -5.74 -9.13
N ARG A 96 -13.22 -5.87 -10.31
CA ARG A 96 -13.95 -7.08 -10.71
C ARG A 96 -13.14 -7.84 -11.75
N ARG A 97 -12.76 -9.08 -11.45
CA ARG A 97 -12.03 -9.95 -12.37
C ARG A 97 -12.85 -11.19 -12.68
N LYS A 98 -12.82 -11.62 -13.93
CA LYS A 98 -13.40 -12.90 -14.36
C LYS A 98 -12.34 -13.97 -14.18
N GLU A 99 -12.59 -14.92 -13.29
CA GLU A 99 -11.71 -16.06 -13.06
C GLU A 99 -12.37 -17.32 -13.61
N ARG A 100 -11.62 -18.09 -14.41
CA ARG A 100 -12.04 -19.43 -14.82
C ARG A 100 -11.60 -20.40 -13.73
N LEU A 101 -12.58 -21.05 -13.09
CA LEU A 101 -12.32 -22.12 -12.16
C LEU A 101 -11.75 -23.35 -12.90
N PRO A 102 -11.05 -24.25 -12.19
CA PRO A 102 -10.62 -25.53 -12.74
C PRO A 102 -11.77 -26.37 -13.33
N SER A 103 -13.01 -26.14 -12.87
CA SER A 103 -14.23 -26.75 -13.39
C SER A 103 -14.72 -26.17 -14.72
N GLY A 104 -14.00 -25.22 -15.33
CA GLY A 104 -14.38 -24.53 -16.56
C GLY A 104 -15.42 -23.41 -16.37
N ARG A 105 -16.00 -23.25 -15.17
CA ARG A 105 -16.96 -22.17 -14.86
C ARG A 105 -16.25 -20.83 -14.72
N VAL A 106 -16.76 -19.79 -15.38
CA VAL A 106 -16.31 -18.40 -15.21
C VAL A 106 -17.04 -17.77 -14.03
N VAL A 107 -16.31 -17.29 -13.03
CA VAL A 107 -16.86 -16.58 -11.86
C VAL A 107 -16.29 -15.18 -11.81
N THR A 108 -17.16 -14.20 -11.56
CA THR A 108 -16.73 -12.83 -11.27
C THR A 108 -16.31 -12.75 -9.81
N ARG A 109 -15.03 -12.48 -9.54
CA ARG A 109 -14.52 -12.18 -8.20
C ARG A 109 -14.35 -10.67 -8.03
N THR A 110 -14.85 -10.17 -6.91
CA THR A 110 -14.71 -8.78 -6.50
C THR A 110 -13.59 -8.68 -5.47
N PHE A 111 -12.59 -7.85 -5.75
CA PHE A 111 -11.47 -7.55 -4.86
C PHE A 111 -11.63 -6.14 -4.33
N SER A 112 -11.62 -5.98 -3.00
CA SER A 112 -11.55 -4.68 -2.33
C SER A 112 -10.11 -4.41 -1.90
N TYR A 113 -9.66 -3.17 -2.06
CA TYR A 113 -8.33 -2.73 -1.65
C TYR A 113 -8.42 -1.63 -0.60
N ASN A 114 -7.79 -1.84 0.57
CA ASN A 114 -7.72 -0.85 1.64
C ASN A 114 -6.90 0.40 1.26
N LYS A 115 -6.12 0.34 0.18
CA LYS A 115 -5.43 1.47 -0.45
C LYS A 115 -5.66 1.42 -1.95
N PRO A 116 -5.84 2.57 -2.61
CA PRO A 116 -6.12 2.58 -4.04
C PRO A 116 -4.95 1.97 -4.79
N ARG A 117 -5.24 1.01 -5.67
CA ARG A 117 -4.25 0.47 -6.61
C ARG A 117 -4.44 1.19 -7.94
N ALA A 118 -3.35 1.48 -8.65
CA ALA A 118 -3.44 1.99 -10.01
C ALA A 118 -4.41 1.12 -10.80
N ALA A 119 -5.48 1.73 -11.31
CA ALA A 119 -6.49 1.04 -12.08
C ALA A 119 -5.80 0.48 -13.33
N THR A 120 -5.47 -0.81 -13.32
CA THR A 120 -5.13 -1.49 -14.56
C THR A 120 -6.43 -1.55 -15.34
N PRO A 121 -6.57 -0.87 -16.50
CA PRO A 121 -7.74 -1.04 -17.32
C PRO A 121 -7.87 -2.54 -17.58
N ASN A 122 -9.04 -3.07 -17.25
CA ASN A 122 -9.38 -4.47 -17.45
C ASN A 122 -9.47 -4.69 -18.96
N THR A 123 -8.32 -4.90 -19.62
CA THR A 123 -8.31 -5.35 -21.01
C THR A 123 -9.01 -6.70 -21.02
N PRO A 124 -10.10 -6.89 -21.80
CA PRO A 124 -10.57 -8.22 -22.09
C PRO A 124 -9.40 -8.95 -22.74
N ALA A 125 -8.84 -9.95 -22.06
CA ALA A 125 -7.83 -10.82 -22.64
C ALA A 125 -8.49 -11.58 -23.79
N THR A 126 -8.43 -11.03 -24.99
CA THR A 126 -8.58 -11.79 -26.22
C THR A 126 -7.41 -12.76 -26.22
N ALA A 127 -7.72 -14.04 -25.99
CA ALA A 127 -6.76 -15.12 -26.13
C ALA A 127 -6.10 -15.04 -27.52
N PRO A 128 -4.79 -15.29 -27.66
CA PRO A 128 -4.20 -15.50 -28.97
C PRO A 128 -4.76 -16.81 -29.53
N THR A 129 -5.67 -16.73 -30.48
CA THR A 129 -5.99 -17.86 -31.35
C THR A 129 -4.72 -18.17 -32.13
N ALA A 130 -4.12 -19.32 -31.81
CA ALA A 130 -3.08 -19.92 -32.62
C ALA A 130 -3.61 -20.14 -34.03
N VAL A 131 -2.95 -19.55 -35.03
CA VAL A 131 -3.10 -19.90 -36.43
C VAL A 131 -1.82 -20.64 -36.84
N PRO A 132 -1.89 -21.86 -37.39
CA PRO A 132 -0.72 -22.64 -37.76
C PRO A 132 -0.06 -22.06 -39.01
N GLU A 133 1.26 -21.99 -38.98
CA GLU A 133 2.15 -21.66 -40.10
C GLU A 133 2.17 -22.79 -41.14
N PRO A 134 2.19 -22.48 -42.45
CA PRO A 134 2.75 -23.35 -43.47
C PRO A 134 3.95 -22.70 -44.19
N ARG A 135 5.12 -23.32 -44.05
CA ARG A 135 6.25 -23.27 -45.02
C ARG A 135 6.03 -24.34 -46.12
N PRO A 136 6.76 -24.41 -47.28
CA PRO A 136 8.13 -23.90 -47.56
C PRO A 136 8.44 -23.29 -48.98
N ASP A 137 9.48 -22.44 -49.04
CA ASP A 137 10.59 -22.18 -50.03
C ASP A 137 10.43 -22.34 -51.58
N PRO A 138 11.40 -21.93 -52.47
CA PRO A 138 12.77 -21.43 -52.26
C PRO A 138 13.21 -20.21 -53.14
N GLY A 139 14.37 -19.61 -52.84
CA GLY A 139 15.15 -18.94 -53.91
C GLY A 139 16.27 -17.98 -53.51
N THR A 140 17.52 -18.46 -53.60
CA THR A 140 18.78 -17.73 -53.86
C THR A 140 19.60 -17.24 -52.66
N VAL A 141 20.64 -18.02 -52.35
CA VAL A 141 21.98 -17.59 -51.84
C VAL A 141 22.97 -17.71 -53.02
N PRO A 142 24.27 -17.28 -52.97
CA PRO A 142 25.08 -16.77 -51.84
C PRO A 142 26.06 -15.61 -52.20
N VAL A 143 26.63 -14.92 -51.19
CA VAL A 143 28.08 -14.59 -51.16
C VAL A 143 28.56 -14.52 -49.69
N SER A 144 29.68 -15.18 -49.40
CA SER A 144 30.32 -15.38 -48.09
C SER A 144 31.29 -14.23 -47.70
N VAL A 145 31.23 -13.70 -46.46
CA VAL A 145 32.19 -13.83 -45.29
C VAL A 145 33.54 -13.09 -45.50
N PRO A 146 34.06 -12.27 -44.53
CA PRO A 146 34.49 -12.75 -43.21
C PRO A 146 34.28 -11.87 -41.97
N ALA A 147 34.23 -12.57 -40.82
CA ALA A 147 34.24 -12.07 -39.46
C ALA A 147 35.62 -11.50 -39.04
N PRO A 148 35.68 -10.76 -37.93
CA PRO A 148 36.36 -11.34 -36.76
C PRO A 148 35.62 -11.14 -35.42
N ALA A 149 35.59 -12.25 -34.66
CA ALA A 149 35.71 -12.48 -33.22
C ALA A 149 34.92 -11.68 -32.14
N PRO A 150 34.61 -12.34 -30.99
CA PRO A 150 33.56 -11.94 -30.04
C PRO A 150 34.13 -11.32 -28.75
N THR A 151 33.41 -10.36 -28.17
CA THR A 151 33.74 -9.82 -26.83
C THR A 151 32.45 -9.61 -26.02
N THR A 152 32.30 -10.50 -25.03
CA THR A 152 31.81 -10.25 -23.65
C THR A 152 30.36 -9.78 -23.44
N ALA A 153 29.53 -10.76 -23.08
CA ALA A 153 28.78 -10.91 -21.81
C ALA A 153 28.01 -9.73 -21.16
N PRO A 154 26.96 -10.04 -20.37
CA PRO A 154 25.85 -9.15 -20.01
C PRO A 154 26.05 -8.40 -18.68
N GLY A 155 25.40 -7.24 -18.55
CA GLY A 155 25.05 -6.69 -17.23
C GLY A 155 25.12 -5.17 -17.08
N ALA A 156 23.98 -4.55 -16.75
CA ALA A 156 23.86 -3.57 -15.67
C ALA A 156 22.38 -3.14 -15.49
N PRO A 157 21.74 -3.37 -14.33
CA PRO A 157 20.55 -2.63 -13.93
C PRO A 157 20.93 -1.20 -13.48
N PRO A 158 19.99 -0.25 -13.41
CA PRO A 158 20.28 1.15 -13.07
C PRO A 158 20.85 1.25 -11.65
N VAL A 159 21.88 2.08 -11.54
CA VAL A 159 22.62 2.41 -10.32
C VAL A 159 21.64 2.85 -9.23
N SER A 160 21.43 2.00 -8.23
CA SER A 160 20.80 2.40 -6.97
C SER A 160 21.76 3.35 -6.25
N ALA A 161 21.26 4.48 -5.75
CA ALA A 161 22.00 5.35 -4.85
C ALA A 161 22.70 4.52 -3.75
N PRO A 162 23.88 4.95 -3.24
CA PRO A 162 24.60 4.19 -2.22
C PRO A 162 23.70 4.01 -1.00
N ARG A 163 23.18 2.80 -0.81
CA ARG A 163 22.49 2.42 0.42
C ARG A 163 23.53 2.50 1.52
N SER A 164 23.16 3.13 2.64
CA SER A 164 24.10 3.26 3.76
C SER A 164 24.43 1.86 4.29
N PRO A 165 25.67 1.59 4.74
CA PRO A 165 26.05 0.30 5.32
C PRO A 165 25.12 -0.13 6.47
N ALA A 166 24.55 0.84 7.20
CA ALA A 166 23.55 0.62 8.23
C ALA A 166 22.21 0.10 7.68
N ALA A 167 21.76 0.62 6.53
CA ALA A 167 20.53 0.16 5.88
C ALA A 167 20.70 -1.25 5.32
N ASP A 168 21.86 -1.57 4.75
CA ASP A 168 22.14 -2.91 4.23
C ASP A 168 22.21 -3.95 5.37
N LEU A 169 22.81 -3.60 6.51
CA LEU A 169 22.81 -4.42 7.72
C LEU A 169 21.39 -4.72 8.19
N LEU A 170 20.53 -3.71 8.30
CA LEU A 170 19.13 -3.88 8.71
C LEU A 170 18.31 -4.71 7.71
N CYS A 171 18.53 -4.52 6.41
CA CYS A 171 17.89 -5.33 5.36
C CYS A 171 18.31 -6.81 5.40
N GLY A 172 19.53 -7.08 5.88
CA GLY A 172 20.10 -8.42 6.04
C GLY A 172 19.56 -9.20 7.25
N LEU A 173 18.93 -8.54 8.24
CA LEU A 173 18.43 -9.19 9.44
C LEU A 173 17.39 -10.29 9.17
N ARG A 174 16.58 -10.13 8.12
CA ARG A 174 15.58 -11.14 7.71
C ARG A 174 16.19 -12.49 7.33
N ALA A 175 17.44 -12.49 6.84
CA ALA A 175 18.14 -13.71 6.42
C ALA A 175 18.73 -14.47 7.62
N LEU A 176 18.86 -13.80 8.76
CA LEU A 176 19.41 -14.35 10.00
C LEU A 176 18.29 -14.83 10.92
N ASP A 177 17.19 -14.09 10.98
CA ASP A 177 15.97 -14.52 11.64
C ASP A 177 14.75 -13.97 10.87
N SER A 178 13.91 -14.88 10.35
CA SER A 178 12.74 -14.52 9.55
C SER A 178 11.66 -13.78 10.34
N ARG A 179 11.76 -13.72 11.67
CA ARG A 179 10.86 -12.96 12.55
C ARG A 179 11.18 -11.47 12.60
N LEU A 180 12.39 -11.07 12.16
CA LEU A 180 12.82 -9.68 12.09
C LEU A 180 12.42 -9.03 10.75
N LEU A 181 11.13 -9.03 10.44
CA LEU A 181 10.59 -8.37 9.26
C LEU A 181 10.48 -6.86 9.51
N LEU A 182 11.31 -6.09 8.82
CA LEU A 182 11.33 -4.64 8.88
C LEU A 182 10.72 -4.05 7.61
N SER A 183 9.80 -3.11 7.75
CA SER A 183 9.34 -2.30 6.62
C SER A 183 10.42 -1.28 6.22
N GLU A 184 10.35 -0.76 5.00
CA GLU A 184 11.27 0.29 4.53
C GLU A 184 11.29 1.51 5.47
N ARG A 185 10.11 1.88 6.00
CA ARG A 185 9.98 2.97 6.98
C ARG A 185 10.67 2.64 8.31
N ASP A 186 10.62 1.40 8.75
CA ASP A 186 11.28 0.96 9.98
C ASP A 186 12.81 0.94 9.81
N VAL A 187 13.28 0.50 8.65
CA VAL A 187 14.71 0.56 8.30
C VAL A 187 15.19 2.01 8.35
N LEU A 188 14.51 2.93 7.66
CA LEU A 188 14.88 4.35 7.67
C LEU A 188 14.88 4.97 9.07
N ARG A 189 13.97 4.52 9.95
CA ARG A 189 13.91 4.97 11.35
C ARG A 189 15.09 4.46 12.19
N LEU A 190 15.57 3.25 11.93
CA LEU A 190 16.62 2.60 12.73
C LEU A 190 18.04 2.90 12.23
N VAL A 191 18.18 3.30 10.96
CA VAL A 191 19.47 3.66 10.35
C VAL A 191 20.31 4.62 11.20
N PRO A 192 19.77 5.74 11.73
CA PRO A 192 20.57 6.67 12.53
C PRO A 192 21.18 6.03 13.78
N ALA A 193 20.42 5.20 14.50
CA ALA A 193 20.90 4.53 15.71
C ALA A 193 22.00 3.50 15.40
N VAL A 194 21.86 2.76 14.29
CA VAL A 194 22.91 1.84 13.82
C VAL A 194 24.15 2.61 13.37
N GLN A 195 23.99 3.73 12.66
CA GLN A 195 25.10 4.59 12.26
C GLN A 195 25.88 5.12 13.47
N GLU A 196 25.19 5.44 14.56
CA GLU A 196 25.80 5.90 15.81
C GLU A 196 26.69 4.83 16.45
N TRP A 197 26.25 3.57 16.45
CA TRP A 197 27.05 2.44 16.93
C TRP A 197 28.26 2.17 16.05
N LEU A 198 28.10 2.24 14.72
CA LEU A 198 29.21 2.12 13.78
C LEU A 198 30.22 3.26 13.95
N ALA A 199 29.75 4.48 14.17
CA ALA A 199 30.59 5.65 14.42
C ALA A 199 31.39 5.54 15.73
N ARG A 200 30.87 4.81 16.72
CA ARG A 200 31.58 4.45 17.96
C ARG A 200 32.60 3.31 17.78
N GLY A 201 32.80 2.82 16.56
CA GLY A 201 33.76 1.76 16.25
C GLY A 201 33.25 0.34 16.51
N VAL A 202 31.95 0.15 16.76
CA VAL A 202 31.37 -1.19 16.88
C VAL A 202 31.28 -1.81 15.47
N PRO A 203 31.89 -2.97 15.21
CA PRO A 203 31.83 -3.57 13.88
C PRO A 203 30.41 -4.09 13.58
N ALA A 204 30.01 -4.06 12.30
CA ALA A 204 28.69 -4.49 11.84
C ALA A 204 28.26 -5.87 12.37
N GLY A 205 29.17 -6.85 12.38
CA GLY A 205 28.89 -8.18 12.93
C GLY A 205 28.62 -8.21 14.44
N ALA A 206 29.19 -7.27 15.21
CA ALA A 206 28.89 -7.13 16.63
C ALA A 206 27.51 -6.48 16.85
N VAL A 207 27.14 -5.48 16.04
CA VAL A 207 25.79 -4.89 16.06
C VAL A 207 24.74 -5.96 15.73
N GLN A 208 24.98 -6.75 14.69
CA GLN A 208 24.09 -7.83 14.28
C GLN A 208 23.90 -8.87 15.40
N ARG A 209 24.98 -9.30 16.06
CA ARG A 209 24.89 -10.22 17.21
C ARG A 209 24.14 -9.60 18.38
N ALA A 210 24.42 -8.34 18.72
CA ALA A 210 23.73 -7.63 19.81
C ALA A 210 22.22 -7.51 19.56
N VAL A 211 21.84 -7.31 18.30
CA VAL A 211 20.45 -7.21 17.87
C VAL A 211 19.73 -8.57 17.84
N THR A 212 20.44 -9.66 17.54
CA THR A 212 19.87 -11.01 17.40
C THR A 212 20.03 -11.91 18.63
N ALA A 213 20.82 -11.51 19.63
CA ALA A 213 21.06 -12.33 20.82
C ALA A 213 19.83 -12.43 21.73
N GLY A 214 19.45 -13.64 22.19
CA GLY A 214 18.36 -13.81 23.15
C GLY A 214 17.01 -13.31 22.65
N LEU A 215 16.69 -13.64 21.40
CA LEU A 215 15.36 -13.39 20.84
C LEU A 215 14.33 -14.24 21.61
N PRO A 216 13.15 -13.69 21.94
CA PRO A 216 12.08 -14.47 22.55
C PRO A 216 11.68 -15.67 21.67
N ASP A 217 11.24 -16.78 22.27
CA ASP A 217 10.71 -17.92 21.50
C ASP A 217 9.34 -17.59 20.89
N ASP A 218 8.59 -16.69 21.53
CA ASP A 218 7.31 -16.18 21.05
C ASP A 218 7.44 -15.27 19.80
N PRO A 219 6.39 -15.19 18.97
CA PRO A 219 6.38 -14.30 17.80
C PRO A 219 6.48 -12.83 18.22
N ILE A 220 7.50 -12.14 17.68
CA ILE A 220 7.77 -10.73 17.96
C ILE A 220 6.73 -9.87 17.22
N ARG A 221 5.74 -9.35 17.95
CA ARG A 221 4.68 -8.49 17.39
C ARG A 221 5.17 -7.15 16.85
N HIS A 222 6.29 -6.64 17.39
CA HIS A 222 6.85 -5.32 17.04
C HIS A 222 8.38 -5.37 16.88
N PRO A 223 8.89 -5.92 15.76
CA PRO A 223 10.33 -6.10 15.56
C PRO A 223 11.10 -4.77 15.58
N ALA A 224 10.62 -3.75 14.87
CA ALA A 224 11.27 -2.43 14.84
C ALA A 224 11.37 -1.77 16.22
N GLY A 225 10.34 -1.90 17.06
CA GLY A 225 10.33 -1.35 18.42
C GLY A 225 11.29 -2.10 19.36
N PHE A 226 11.37 -3.42 19.20
CA PHE A 226 12.34 -4.25 19.92
C PHE A 226 13.79 -3.87 19.56
N LEU A 227 14.07 -3.68 18.27
CA LEU A 227 15.37 -3.25 17.78
C LEU A 227 15.74 -1.84 18.27
N ALA A 228 14.79 -0.89 18.21
CA ALA A 228 15.00 0.46 18.70
C ALA A 228 15.41 0.47 20.18
N ARG A 229 14.81 -0.40 21.01
CA ARG A 229 15.14 -0.49 22.44
C ARG A 229 16.52 -1.07 22.72
N ARG A 230 17.09 -1.86 21.79
CA ARG A 230 18.44 -2.43 21.92
C ARG A 230 19.53 -1.52 21.35
N LEU A 231 19.17 -0.62 20.45
CA LEU A 231 20.08 0.31 19.79
C LEU A 231 20.13 1.69 20.48
N ALA A 232 19.17 1.98 21.36
CA ALA A 232 19.16 3.14 22.25
C ALA A 232 20.17 2.98 23.40
#